data_AF-A0A3P8LYW1-F1
#
_entry.id   AF-A0A3P8LYW1-F1
#
_cell.length_a   1.000
_cell.length_b   1.000
_cell.length_c   1.000
_cell.angle_alpha   90.00
_cell.angle_beta   90.00
_cell.angle_gamma   90.00
#
_symmetry.space_group_name_H-M   'P 1'
#
loop_
_entity.id
_entity.type
_entity.pdbx_description
1 polymer ?
#
loop_
_entity_poly.entity_id
_entity_poly.type
_entity_poly.pdbx_seq_one_letter_code
_entity_poly.pdbx_strand_id
1 'polypeptide(L)'
;MAVVCKRNARNNISQSVTKRFFEHAVAALLANACVQRVVIAVSPGDVRFSQLPLASHPQITVVDGGSERADSVLAGLQALPDAQWVLVHDAARPCLHQDDLTRLLALRETSRVGGILGGTGSRYHEAR
;
A
#
# COMPACT_ATOMS: atom_id res chain seq x y z
N MET A 1 2.70 -7.00 10.05
CA MET A 1 1.90 -6.85 8.81
C MET A 1 2.64 -5.90 7.89
N ALA A 2 2.57 -6.13 6.58
CA ALA A 2 3.12 -5.22 5.59
C ALA A 2 2.06 -4.76 4.59
N VAL A 3 2.22 -3.57 4.02
CA VAL A 3 1.25 -3.01 3.06
C VAL A 3 1.91 -2.73 1.72
N VAL A 4 1.34 -3.24 0.62
CA VAL A 4 1.80 -2.92 -0.74
C VAL A 4 0.93 -1.83 -1.34
N CYS A 5 1.52 -0.70 -1.71
CA CYS A 5 0.86 0.43 -2.35
C CYS A 5 1.40 0.66 -3.77
N LYS A 6 0.52 0.61 -4.80
CA LYS A 6 0.91 0.98 -6.16
C LYS A 6 0.68 2.47 -6.40
N ARG A 7 1.74 3.25 -6.67
CA ARG A 7 1.60 4.65 -7.11
C ARG A 7 1.41 4.69 -8.64
N ASN A 8 0.24 5.11 -9.10
CA ASN A 8 -0.02 5.28 -10.52
C ASN A 8 0.48 6.66 -11.00
N ALA A 9 1.38 6.68 -11.99
CA ALA A 9 1.94 7.90 -12.57
C ALA A 9 0.94 8.71 -13.45
N ARG A 10 -0.26 8.19 -13.73
CA ARG A 10 -1.17 8.74 -14.77
C ARG A 10 -2.22 9.77 -14.33
N ASN A 11 -2.22 10.31 -13.11
CA ASN A 11 -3.30 11.23 -12.72
C ASN A 11 -3.03 12.69 -13.15
N ASN A 12 -3.87 13.21 -14.06
CA ASN A 12 -3.98 14.61 -14.51
C ASN A 12 -4.46 15.60 -13.42
N ILE A 13 -4.33 15.24 -12.13
CA ILE A 13 -4.75 16.07 -10.99
C ILE A 13 -3.56 16.92 -10.53
N SER A 14 -3.82 18.20 -10.22
CA SER A 14 -2.82 19.18 -9.75
C SER A 14 -1.84 18.56 -8.75
N GLN A 15 -0.55 18.56 -9.12
CA GLN A 15 0.46 17.68 -8.53
C GLN A 15 0.72 17.90 -7.03
N SER A 16 0.45 19.11 -6.50
CA SER A 16 0.63 19.37 -5.06
C SER A 16 -0.43 18.68 -4.19
N VAL A 17 -1.64 18.50 -4.73
CA VAL A 17 -2.78 17.93 -4.00
C VAL A 17 -2.64 16.41 -3.92
N THR A 18 -2.30 15.76 -5.05
CA THR A 18 -2.04 14.30 -5.10
C THR A 18 -0.86 13.88 -4.22
N LYS A 19 0.17 14.73 -4.12
CA LYS A 19 1.34 14.50 -3.23
C LYS A 19 0.91 14.37 -1.77
N ARG A 20 0.15 15.35 -1.25
CA ARG A 20 -0.31 15.36 0.15
C ARG A 20 -1.27 14.22 0.47
N PHE A 21 -2.13 13.84 -0.49
CA PHE A 21 -3.06 12.72 -0.31
C PHE A 21 -2.34 11.37 -0.17
N PHE A 22 -1.33 11.15 -1.00
CA PHE A 22 -0.50 9.97 -0.93
C PHE A 22 0.31 9.93 0.38
N GLU A 23 0.92 11.06 0.75
CA GLU A 23 1.66 11.18 2.01
C GLU A 23 0.78 10.91 3.22
N HIS A 24 -0.44 11.45 3.22
CA HIS A 24 -1.41 11.24 4.29
C HIS A 24 -1.86 9.78 4.38
N ALA A 25 -2.13 9.11 3.25
CA ALA A 25 -2.54 7.71 3.23
C ALA A 25 -1.45 6.79 3.80
N VAL A 26 -0.19 7.02 3.40
CA VAL A 26 0.95 6.24 3.91
C VAL A 26 1.21 6.55 5.39
N ALA A 27 1.11 7.81 5.80
CA ALA A 27 1.23 8.19 7.21
C ALA A 27 0.16 7.54 8.08
N ALA A 28 -1.09 7.47 7.61
CA ALA A 28 -2.17 6.78 8.31
C ALA A 28 -1.89 5.28 8.50
N LEU A 29 -1.32 4.62 7.48
CA LEU A 29 -0.89 3.22 7.61
C LEU A 29 0.24 3.06 8.63
N LEU A 30 1.25 3.93 8.58
CA LEU A 30 2.40 3.89 9.49
C LEU A 30 2.04 4.24 10.94
N ALA A 31 0.96 4.99 11.17
CA ALA A 31 0.48 5.31 12.51
C ALA A 31 -0.02 4.07 13.28
N ASN A 32 -0.32 2.97 12.59
CA ASN A 32 -0.77 1.74 13.21
C ASN A 32 0.41 0.83 13.56
N ALA A 33 0.62 0.54 14.85
CA ALA A 33 1.73 -0.27 15.35
C ALA A 33 1.80 -1.71 14.76
N CYS A 34 0.71 -2.24 14.24
CA CYS A 34 0.69 -3.55 13.57
C CYS A 34 1.36 -3.54 12.19
N VAL A 35 1.45 -2.36 11.55
CA VAL A 35 2.15 -2.14 10.29
C VAL A 35 3.64 -1.97 10.58
N GLN A 36 4.40 -3.01 10.26
CA GLN A 36 5.84 -3.02 10.51
C GLN A 36 6.62 -2.50 9.29
N ARG A 37 6.03 -2.62 8.09
CA ARG A 37 6.65 -2.26 6.82
C ARG A 37 5.59 -1.81 5.82
N VAL A 38 5.92 -0.81 5.00
CA VAL A 38 5.12 -0.40 3.85
C VAL A 38 5.99 -0.50 2.61
N VAL A 39 5.54 -1.25 1.62
CA VAL A 39 6.20 -1.36 0.33
C VAL A 39 5.45 -0.52 -0.69
N ILE A 40 6.15 0.39 -1.36
CA ILE A 40 5.57 1.26 -2.37
C ILE A 40 6.13 0.86 -3.72
N ALA A 41 5.27 0.31 -4.57
CA ALA A 41 5.59 0.02 -5.95
C ALA A 41 5.40 1.30 -6.78
N VAL A 42 6.48 1.79 -7.36
CA VAL A 42 6.51 2.97 -8.24
C VAL A 42 6.77 2.56 -9.67
N SER A 43 6.44 3.42 -10.64
CA SER A 43 6.85 3.16 -12.03
C SER A 43 8.38 3.20 -12.13
N PRO A 44 9.00 2.30 -12.92
CA PRO A 44 10.44 2.34 -13.14
C PRO A 44 10.88 3.73 -13.61
N GLY A 45 11.90 4.29 -12.94
CA GLY A 45 12.37 5.65 -13.23
C GLY A 45 11.52 6.80 -12.65
N ASP A 46 10.56 6.53 -11.75
CA ASP A 46 9.83 7.60 -11.03
C ASP A 46 10.72 8.31 -10.00
N VAL A 47 11.55 9.23 -10.49
CA VAL A 47 12.41 10.10 -9.67
C VAL A 47 11.62 11.07 -8.78
N ARG A 48 10.30 11.19 -8.95
CA ARG A 48 9.50 12.11 -8.12
C ARG A 48 9.25 11.51 -6.75
N PHE A 49 9.22 10.18 -6.63
CA PHE A 49 9.05 9.53 -5.34
C PHE A 49 10.27 9.71 -4.44
N SER A 50 11.48 9.60 -5.00
CA SER A 50 12.73 9.76 -4.25
C SER A 50 12.91 11.16 -3.64
N GLN A 51 12.16 12.15 -4.13
CA GLN A 51 12.12 13.52 -3.61
C GLN A 51 11.11 13.70 -2.46
N LEU A 52 10.32 12.67 -2.12
CA LEU A 52 9.39 12.72 -1.00
C LEU A 52 10.11 12.38 0.31
N PRO A 53 9.77 13.03 1.45
CA PRO A 53 10.27 12.62 2.76
C PRO A 53 10.02 11.14 3.06
N LEU A 54 8.92 10.58 2.54
CA LEU A 54 8.59 9.16 2.66
C LEU A 54 9.64 8.22 2.09
N ALA A 55 10.41 8.64 1.08
CA ALA A 55 11.45 7.78 0.50
C ALA A 55 12.59 7.49 1.48
N SER A 56 12.75 8.30 2.52
CA SER A 56 13.75 8.11 3.58
C SER A 56 13.16 7.51 4.86
N HIS A 57 11.89 7.14 4.88
CA HIS A 57 11.26 6.61 6.09
C HIS A 57 11.74 5.18 6.37
N PRO A 58 12.19 4.84 7.60
CA PRO A 58 12.83 3.55 7.89
C PRO A 58 11.93 2.32 7.69
N GLN A 59 10.61 2.51 7.81
CA GLN A 59 9.63 1.45 7.59
C GLN A 59 9.14 1.35 6.14
N ILE A 60 9.62 2.22 5.24
CA ILE A 60 9.23 2.23 3.84
C ILE A 60 10.29 1.53 3.00
N THR A 61 9.85 0.63 2.12
CA THR A 61 10.68 0.04 1.06
C THR A 61 10.07 0.43 -0.28
N VAL A 62 10.89 0.88 -1.22
CA VAL A 62 10.45 1.24 -2.57
C VAL A 62 10.89 0.15 -3.52
N VAL A 63 10.00 -0.27 -4.40
CA VAL A 63 10.29 -1.24 -5.46
C VAL A 63 9.82 -0.71 -6.81
N ASP A 64 10.49 -1.15 -7.87
CA ASP A 64 9.99 -0.97 -9.21
C ASP A 64 8.78 -1.88 -9.43
N GLY A 65 7.63 -1.27 -9.73
CA GLY A 65 6.43 -1.98 -10.14
C GLY A 65 6.45 -2.32 -11.62
N GLY A 66 5.66 -3.31 -12.03
CA GLY A 66 5.53 -3.66 -13.46
C GLY A 66 4.42 -2.92 -14.21
N SER A 67 4.21 -3.35 -15.45
CA SER A 67 3.24 -2.80 -16.41
C SER A 67 1.81 -2.82 -15.88
N GLU A 68 1.40 -3.91 -15.23
CA GLU A 68 0.06 -4.12 -14.71
C GLU A 68 0.01 -3.94 -13.20
N ARG A 69 -1.22 -3.87 -12.66
CA ARG A 69 -1.41 -3.83 -11.20
C ARG A 69 -0.88 -5.11 -10.54
N ALA A 70 -1.11 -6.27 -11.15
CA ALA A 70 -0.66 -7.55 -10.64
C ALA A 70 0.88 -7.60 -10.52
N ASP A 71 1.60 -7.16 -11.55
CA ASP A 71 3.07 -7.12 -11.53
C ASP A 71 3.61 -6.24 -10.41
N SER A 72 2.99 -5.08 -10.18
CA SER A 72 3.37 -4.18 -9.09
C SER A 72 3.12 -4.78 -7.71
N VAL A 73 2.01 -5.52 -7.55
CA VAL A 73 1.69 -6.22 -6.30
C VAL A 73 2.68 -7.35 -6.07
N LEU A 74 2.99 -8.14 -7.10
CA LEU A 74 3.95 -9.23 -7.04
C LEU A 74 5.34 -8.72 -6.64
N ALA A 75 5.83 -7.65 -7.25
CA ALA A 75 7.10 -7.02 -6.87
C ALA A 75 7.11 -6.59 -5.39
N GLY A 76 5.99 -6.02 -4.92
CA GLY A 76 5.84 -5.65 -3.51
C GLY A 76 5.86 -6.85 -2.55
N LEU A 77 5.21 -7.95 -2.93
CA LEU A 77 5.21 -9.20 -2.16
C LEU A 77 6.60 -9.85 -2.10
N GLN A 78 7.34 -9.81 -3.20
CA GLN A 78 8.72 -10.33 -3.26
C GLN A 78 9.68 -9.59 -2.31
N ALA A 79 9.41 -8.31 -2.02
CA ALA A 79 10.17 -7.53 -1.04
C ALA A 79 9.82 -7.85 0.43
N LEU A 80 8.88 -8.76 0.66
CA LEU A 80 8.33 -9.13 1.97
C LEU A 80 8.36 -10.65 2.22
N PRO A 81 9.50 -11.33 2.03
CA PRO A 81 9.54 -12.80 2.11
C PRO A 81 9.13 -13.36 3.47
N ASP A 82 9.37 -12.61 4.56
CA ASP A 82 9.08 -13.04 5.92
C ASP A 82 7.69 -12.60 6.42
N ALA A 83 6.96 -11.83 5.62
CA ALA A 83 5.68 -11.27 6.05
C ALA A 83 4.58 -12.33 6.07
N GLN A 84 4.13 -12.68 7.28
CA GLN A 84 3.02 -13.62 7.46
C GLN A 84 1.69 -13.06 6.97
N TRP A 85 1.56 -11.73 6.92
CA TRP A 85 0.34 -11.02 6.51
C TRP A 85 0.70 -9.79 5.70
N VAL A 86 0.14 -9.73 4.49
CA VAL A 86 0.25 -8.58 3.60
C VAL A 86 -1.14 -8.06 3.28
N LEU A 87 -1.30 -6.74 3.39
CA LEU A 87 -2.44 -6.01 2.90
C LEU A 87 -2.06 -5.31 1.59
N VAL A 88 -2.88 -5.44 0.56
CA VAL A 88 -2.67 -4.68 -0.68
C VAL A 88 -3.64 -3.51 -0.70
N HIS A 89 -3.11 -2.28 -0.71
CA HIS A 89 -3.91 -1.05 -0.74
C HIS A 89 -3.59 -0.22 -1.98
N ASP A 90 -4.60 0.37 -2.59
CA ASP A 90 -4.37 1.25 -3.75
C ASP A 90 -4.02 2.66 -3.28
N ALA A 91 -2.85 3.16 -3.69
CA ALA A 91 -2.37 4.48 -3.34
C ALA A 91 -3.26 5.61 -3.87
N ALA A 92 -4.04 5.35 -4.93
CA ALA A 92 -4.99 6.31 -5.48
C ALA A 92 -6.23 6.52 -4.59
N ARG A 93 -6.37 5.77 -3.50
CA ARG A 93 -7.48 5.87 -2.55
C ARG A 93 -6.97 6.43 -1.22
N PRO A 94 -6.99 7.76 -1.03
CA PRO A 94 -6.51 8.39 0.20
C PRO A 94 -7.43 8.18 1.41
N CYS A 95 -8.60 7.56 1.22
CA CYS A 95 -9.62 7.40 2.24
C CYS A 95 -9.56 6.03 2.94
N LEU A 96 -8.38 5.53 3.30
CA LEU A 96 -8.34 4.38 4.20
C LEU A 96 -8.61 4.88 5.63
N HIS A 97 -9.83 4.67 6.12
CA HIS A 97 -10.16 5.03 7.49
C HIS A 97 -9.46 4.07 8.46
N GLN A 98 -9.04 4.56 9.63
CA GLN A 98 -8.39 3.72 10.65
C GLN A 98 -9.30 2.55 11.09
N ASP A 99 -10.61 2.75 11.06
CA ASP A 99 -11.58 1.71 11.38
C ASP A 99 -11.60 0.58 10.34
N ASP A 100 -11.38 0.89 9.06
CA ASP A 100 -11.30 -0.12 8.00
C ASP A 100 -10.01 -0.92 8.12
N LEU A 101 -8.90 -0.24 8.44
CA LEU A 101 -7.63 -0.91 8.76
C LEU A 101 -7.77 -1.82 9.99
N THR A 102 -8.45 -1.34 11.03
CA THR A 102 -8.69 -2.10 12.27
C THR A 102 -9.59 -3.32 12.00
N ARG A 103 -10.63 -3.16 11.19
CA ARG A 103 -11.53 -4.26 10.80
C ARG A 103 -10.79 -5.31 9.95
N LEU A 104 -9.93 -4.89 9.03
CA LEU A 104 -9.06 -5.79 8.25
C LEU A 104 -8.06 -6.51 9.15
N LEU A 105 -7.51 -5.81 10.14
CA LEU A 105 -6.63 -6.40 11.15
C LEU A 105 -7.36 -7.42 12.02
N ALA A 106 -8.64 -7.21 12.35
CA ALA A 106 -9.42 -8.19 13.09
C ALA A 106 -9.65 -9.49 12.29
N LEU A 107 -9.75 -9.41 10.96
CA LEU A 107 -9.87 -10.60 10.11
C LEU A 107 -8.61 -11.48 10.12
N ARG A 108 -7.43 -10.92 10.44
CA ARG A 108 -6.21 -11.69 10.67
C ARG A 108 -6.34 -12.66 11.84
N GLU A 109 -7.11 -12.30 12.86
CA GLU A 109 -7.28 -13.16 14.05
C GLU A 109 -8.17 -14.37 13.75
N THR A 110 -9.04 -14.26 12.74
CA THR A 110 -10.04 -15.29 12.41
C THR A 110 -9.69 -16.12 11.16
N SER A 111 -8.82 -15.62 10.28
CA SER A 111 -8.44 -16.29 9.02
C SER A 111 -6.94 -16.53 8.96
N ARG A 112 -6.47 -17.56 8.23
CA ARG A 112 -5.03 -17.83 7.99
C ARG A 112 -4.51 -17.31 6.64
N VAL A 113 -5.35 -16.63 5.87
CA VAL A 113 -5.08 -16.24 4.47
C VAL A 113 -5.18 -14.72 4.30
N GLY A 114 -4.19 -14.11 3.64
CA GLY A 114 -4.13 -12.66 3.40
C GLY A 114 -5.36 -12.09 2.66
N GLY A 115 -5.70 -10.83 2.96
CA GLY A 115 -6.88 -10.15 2.40
C GLY A 115 -6.53 -9.04 1.39
N ILE A 116 -7.29 -8.96 0.29
CA ILE A 116 -7.21 -7.86 -0.69
C ILE A 116 -8.39 -6.91 -0.47
N LEU A 117 -8.13 -5.61 -0.30
CA LEU A 117 -9.19 -4.59 -0.22
C LEU A 117 -9.51 -4.02 -1.60
N GLY A 118 -10.76 -4.23 -2.07
CA GLY A 118 -11.37 -3.59 -3.24
C GLY A 118 -12.49 -2.64 -2.81
N GLY A 119 -12.58 -1.45 -3.40
CA GLY A 119 -13.47 -0.36 -2.93
C GLY A 119 -15.00 -0.64 -2.99
N THR A 120 -15.71 0.11 -2.13
CA THR A 120 -17.17 0.28 -1.92
C THR A 120 -18.10 -0.82 -2.46
N GLY A 121 -18.50 -1.70 -1.54
CA GLY A 121 -19.43 -2.82 -1.78
C GLY A 121 -18.77 -4.20 -1.87
N SER A 122 -17.43 -4.27 -1.76
CA SER A 122 -16.70 -5.51 -2.04
C SER A 122 -16.61 -6.43 -0.81
N ARG A 123 -17.06 -7.67 -1.00
CA ARG A 123 -16.82 -8.79 -0.09
C ARG A 123 -15.31 -9.05 -0.04
N TYR A 124 -14.81 -9.36 1.15
CA TYR A 124 -13.43 -9.77 1.35
C TYR A 124 -13.16 -11.02 0.50
N HIS A 125 -12.26 -10.92 -0.46
CA HIS A 125 -11.78 -12.07 -1.22
C HIS A 125 -10.45 -12.53 -0.61
N GLU A 126 -10.45 -13.78 -0.13
CA GLU A 126 -9.24 -14.50 0.22
C GLU A 126 -8.32 -14.54 -1.00
N ALA A 127 -7.09 -14.05 -0.86
CA ALA A 127 -6.06 -14.31 -1.85
C ALA A 127 -5.66 -15.78 -1.73
N ARG A 128 -6.24 -16.64 -2.58
CA ARG A 128 -5.79 -18.02 -2.74
C ARG A 128 -4.44 -18.09 -3.44
#